data_AF-A0A7V6WFG1-F1
#
_entry.id   AF-A0A7V6WFG1-F1
#
_cell.length_a   1.000
_cell.length_b   1.000
_cell.length_c   1.000
_cell.angle_alpha   90.00
_cell.angle_beta   90.00
_cell.angle_gamma   90.00
#
_symmetry.space_group_name_H-M   'P 1'
#
loop_
_entity.id
_entity.type
_entity.pdbx_description
1 polymer ?
#
loop_
_entity_poly.entity_id
_entity_poly.type
_entity_poly.pdbx_seq_one_letter_code
_entity_poly.pdbx_strand_id
1 'polypeptide(L)'
;MKSDRRPVGYRDAGVDIDAGNLLVRLIKDDVAATIRPGVIGGLGGFGGLFTLEPGRYREPVLVAGTDGVGTKLKIAIMLDRHDTIG
;
A
#
# COMPACT_ATOMS: atom_id res chain seq x y z
N MET A 1 41.82 11.76 17.60
CA MET A 1 40.86 10.80 17.02
C MET A 1 39.83 11.60 16.21
N LYS A 2 39.87 11.54 14.88
CA LYS A 2 38.79 12.10 14.05
C LYS A 2 37.64 11.09 14.10
N SER A 3 36.44 11.52 14.49
CA SER A 3 35.27 10.66 14.47
C SER A 3 34.92 10.31 13.03
N ASP A 4 34.91 9.01 12.74
CA ASP A 4 34.41 8.48 11.48
C ASP A 4 32.88 8.58 11.46
N ARG A 5 32.36 9.72 11.01
CA ARG A 5 30.92 9.92 10.82
C ARG A 5 30.56 9.52 9.40
N ARG A 6 30.21 8.23 9.21
CA ARG A 6 29.56 7.78 7.98
C ARG A 6 28.26 8.57 7.77
N PRO A 7 27.99 9.10 6.56
CA PRO A 7 26.71 9.74 6.25
C PRO A 7 25.58 8.73 6.41
N VAL A 8 24.55 9.08 7.18
CA VAL A 8 23.33 8.28 7.32
C VAL A 8 22.41 8.60 6.15
N GLY A 9 22.12 7.60 5.33
CA GLY A 9 21.20 7.69 4.20
C GLY A 9 19.79 7.20 4.55
N TYR A 10 18.84 7.46 3.66
CA TYR A 10 17.44 7.05 3.85
C TYR A 10 17.27 5.52 3.92
N ARG A 11 18.15 4.76 3.23
CA ARG A 11 18.22 3.29 3.32
C ARG A 11 18.65 2.79 4.69
N ASP A 12 19.47 3.55 5.43
CA ASP A 12 19.87 3.18 6.79
C ASP A 12 18.69 3.30 7.78
N ALA A 13 17.66 4.06 7.43
CA ALA A 13 16.38 4.09 8.15
C ALA A 13 15.43 2.94 7.74
N GLY A 14 15.90 1.99 6.92
CA GLY A 14 15.12 0.86 6.43
C GLY A 14 14.26 1.17 5.21
N VAL A 15 14.44 2.33 4.56
CA VAL A 15 13.62 2.74 3.41
C VAL A 15 14.37 2.59 2.09
N ASP A 16 13.90 1.68 1.27
CA ASP A 16 14.40 1.48 -0.09
C ASP A 16 13.40 2.02 -1.13
N ILE A 17 13.71 3.19 -1.68
CA ILE A 17 12.87 3.89 -2.66
C ILE A 17 12.77 3.08 -3.97
N ASP A 18 13.86 2.46 -4.40
CA ASP A 18 13.89 1.71 -5.66
C ASP A 18 13.06 0.44 -5.55
N ALA A 19 13.14 -0.25 -4.40
CA ALA A 19 12.29 -1.40 -4.10
C ALA A 19 10.80 -1.02 -4.08
N GLY A 20 10.46 0.13 -3.47
CA GLY A 20 9.09 0.66 -3.47
C GLY A 20 8.58 0.96 -4.89
N ASN A 21 9.38 1.66 -5.69
CA ASN A 21 9.04 1.97 -7.08
C ASN A 21 8.96 0.72 -7.97
N LEU A 22 9.77 -0.31 -7.70
CA LEU A 22 9.66 -1.59 -8.37
C LEU A 22 8.33 -2.27 -8.04
N LEU A 23 7.94 -2.36 -6.77
CA LEU A 23 6.66 -2.94 -6.37
C LEU A 23 5.48 -2.23 -7.04
N VAL A 24 5.46 -0.90 -7.04
CA VAL A 24 4.41 -0.10 -7.69
C VAL A 24 4.27 -0.45 -9.18
N ARG A 25 5.39 -0.71 -9.88
CA ARG A 25 5.37 -1.14 -11.28
C ARG A 25 4.82 -2.55 -11.45
N LEU A 26 5.16 -3.47 -10.55
CA LEU A 26 4.75 -4.88 -10.62
C LEU A 26 3.23 -5.06 -10.39
N ILE A 27 2.65 -4.34 -9.43
CA ILE A 27 1.22 -4.49 -9.06
C ILE A 27 0.29 -3.58 -9.87
N LYS A 28 0.82 -2.83 -10.84
CA LYS A 28 0.07 -1.76 -11.52
C LYS A 28 -1.20 -2.29 -12.18
N ASP A 29 -1.12 -3.44 -12.83
CA ASP A 29 -2.24 -4.03 -13.56
C ASP A 29 -3.27 -4.65 -12.60
N ASP A 30 -2.82 -5.32 -11.53
CA ASP A 30 -3.69 -5.85 -10.48
C ASP A 30 -4.51 -4.74 -9.80
N VAL A 31 -3.87 -3.60 -9.49
CA VAL A 31 -4.54 -2.42 -8.93
C VAL A 31 -5.50 -1.82 -9.96
N ALA A 32 -5.08 -1.70 -11.22
CA ALA A 32 -5.91 -1.13 -12.29
C ALA A 32 -7.21 -1.92 -12.50
N ALA A 33 -7.18 -3.25 -12.34
CA ALA A 33 -8.36 -4.11 -12.44
C ALA A 33 -9.45 -3.78 -11.39
N THR A 34 -9.11 -3.07 -10.31
CA THR A 34 -10.04 -2.69 -9.23
C THR A 34 -10.60 -1.27 -9.35
N ILE A 35 -10.17 -0.50 -10.37
CA ILE A 35 -10.59 0.89 -10.55
C ILE A 35 -12.11 0.95 -10.78
N ARG A 36 -12.75 1.90 -10.10
CA ARG A 36 -14.21 2.12 -10.16
C ARG A 36 -14.53 3.62 -10.15
N PRO A 37 -15.76 4.02 -10.55
CA PRO A 37 -16.19 5.41 -10.47
C PRO A 37 -15.98 5.99 -9.06
N GLY A 38 -15.44 7.20 -9.00
CA GLY A 38 -15.10 7.88 -7.76
C GLY A 38 -13.60 7.91 -7.47
N VAL A 39 -12.79 6.99 -7.99
CA VAL A 39 -11.33 7.06 -7.87
C VAL A 39 -10.80 8.30 -8.59
N ILE A 40 -9.94 9.08 -7.92
CA ILE A 40 -9.27 10.26 -8.49
C ILE A 40 -7.75 10.03 -8.47
N GLY A 41 -7.11 10.14 -9.64
CA GLY A 41 -5.66 9.95 -9.79
C GLY A 41 -5.26 8.49 -10.04
N GLY A 42 -4.08 8.09 -9.55
CA GLY A 42 -3.51 6.76 -9.78
C GLY A 42 -2.52 6.34 -8.69
N LEU A 43 -1.94 5.15 -8.85
CA LEU A 43 -0.98 4.55 -7.91
C LEU A 43 0.38 5.29 -7.93
N GLY A 44 0.97 5.51 -6.75
CA GLY A 44 2.32 6.09 -6.61
C GLY A 44 2.37 7.53 -6.06
N GLY A 45 1.22 8.16 -5.82
CA GLY A 45 1.14 9.42 -5.08
C GLY A 45 1.18 9.23 -3.56
N PHE A 46 1.20 10.34 -2.81
CA PHE A 46 1.21 10.32 -1.33
C PHE A 46 -0.06 9.70 -0.72
N GLY A 47 -1.21 9.81 -1.40
CA GLY A 47 -2.47 9.25 -0.94
C GLY A 47 -3.41 8.92 -2.10
N GLY A 48 -4.29 7.96 -1.88
CA GLY A 48 -5.40 7.64 -2.78
C GLY A 48 -6.60 8.55 -2.50
N LEU A 49 -7.29 8.97 -3.56
CA LEU A 49 -8.45 9.87 -3.47
C LEU A 49 -9.69 9.17 -4.02
N PHE A 50 -10.82 9.36 -3.33
CA PHE A 50 -12.12 8.84 -3.75
C PHE A 50 -13.22 9.88 -3.49
N THR A 51 -14.00 10.23 -4.51
CA THR A 51 -15.14 11.13 -4.37
C THR A 51 -16.43 10.35 -4.09
N LEU A 52 -17.27 10.90 -3.21
CA LEU A 52 -18.64 10.45 -3.05
C LEU A 52 -19.51 11.13 -4.13
N GLU A 53 -20.35 10.35 -4.79
CA GLU A 53 -21.26 10.85 -5.80
C GLU A 53 -22.15 11.97 -5.23
N PRO A 54 -22.07 13.21 -5.77
CA PRO A 54 -22.84 14.33 -5.25
C PRO A 54 -24.35 14.05 -5.30
N GLY A 55 -25.05 14.33 -4.20
CA GLY A 55 -26.51 14.16 -4.11
C GLY A 55 -26.99 12.72 -3.87
N ARG A 56 -26.11 11.71 -3.94
CA ARG A 56 -26.49 10.32 -3.66
C ARG A 56 -26.81 10.06 -2.18
N TYR A 57 -26.18 10.83 -1.28
CA TYR A 57 -26.32 10.68 0.16
C TYR A 57 -26.74 12.02 0.77
N ARG A 58 -27.70 11.98 1.72
CA ARG A 58 -28.18 13.19 2.42
C ARG A 58 -27.25 13.58 3.57
N GLU A 59 -26.95 12.62 4.45
CA GLU A 59 -26.12 12.80 5.66
C GLU A 59 -25.24 11.55 5.82
N PRO A 60 -24.19 11.39 5.00
CA PRO A 60 -23.39 10.16 5.00
C PRO A 60 -22.56 10.03 6.29
N VAL A 61 -22.49 8.81 6.82
CA VAL A 61 -21.56 8.43 7.88
C VAL A 61 -20.51 7.49 7.29
N LEU A 62 -19.24 7.81 7.50
CA LEU A 62 -18.13 6.97 7.06
C LEU A 62 -17.80 5.95 8.13
N VAL A 63 -17.74 4.67 7.74
CA VAL A 63 -17.29 3.57 8.59
C VAL A 63 -15.98 3.05 8.01
N ALA A 64 -14.96 2.95 8.86
CA ALA A 64 -13.67 2.38 8.52
C ALA A 64 -13.29 1.31 9.55
N GLY A 65 -12.51 0.32 9.13
CA GLY A 65 -12.00 -0.74 9.98
C GLY A 65 -10.65 -1.21 9.49
N THR A 66 -9.89 -1.83 10.40
CA THR A 66 -8.61 -2.46 10.11
C THR A 66 -8.60 -3.83 10.77
N ASP A 67 -8.09 -4.83 10.06
CA ASP A 67 -8.00 -6.21 10.55
C ASP A 67 -6.71 -6.86 10.05
N GLY A 68 -6.22 -7.84 10.81
CA GLY A 68 -5.03 -8.59 10.48
C GLY A 68 -5.36 -10.03 10.11
N VAL A 69 -4.59 -10.60 9.18
CA VAL A 69 -4.72 -12.02 8.77
C VAL A 69 -4.43 -13.00 9.92
N GLY A 70 -3.63 -12.57 10.90
CA GLY A 70 -3.29 -13.38 12.07
C GLY A 70 -2.35 -14.55 11.74
N THR A 71 -2.44 -15.63 12.52
CA THR A 71 -1.52 -16.77 12.43
C THR A 71 -1.63 -17.58 11.14
N LYS A 72 -2.67 -17.34 10.31
CA LYS A 72 -2.79 -17.92 8.97
C LYS A 72 -1.59 -17.57 8.06
N LEU A 73 -0.93 -16.43 8.30
CA LEU A 73 0.33 -16.07 7.62
C LEU A 73 1.41 -17.15 7.76
N LYS A 74 1.50 -17.82 8.92
CA LYS A 74 2.47 -18.90 9.14
C LYS A 74 2.26 -20.06 8.16
N ILE A 75 1.00 -20.39 7.89
CA ILE A 75 0.66 -21.47 6.95
C ILE A 75 0.98 -21.06 5.50
N ALA A 76 0.65 -19.83 5.10
CA ALA A 76 1.00 -19.33 3.77
C ALA A 76 2.51 -19.38 3.52
N ILE A 77 3.32 -18.99 4.50
CA ILE A 77 4.79 -19.05 4.45
C ILE A 77 5.28 -20.51 4.40
N MET A 78 4.75 -21.39 5.25
CA MET A 78 5.14 -22.80 5.27
C MET A 78 4.86 -23.53 3.95
N LEU A 79 3.80 -23.11 3.24
CA LEU A 79 3.39 -23.68 1.96
C LEU A 79 4.01 -22.94 0.76
N ASP A 80 4.80 -21.89 0.99
CA ASP A 80 5.31 -20.96 -0.03
C ASP A 80 4.21 -20.48 -1.01
N ARG A 81 3.01 -20.21 -0.47
CA ARG A 81 1.82 -19.87 -1.28
C ARG A 81 1.13 -18.62 -0.75
N HIS A 82 1.26 -17.53 -1.50
CA HIS A 82 0.94 -16.17 -1.07
C HIS A 82 -0.18 -15.50 -1.88
N ASP A 83 -0.67 -16.14 -2.94
CA ASP A 83 -1.65 -15.62 -3.90
C ASP A 83 -3.08 -15.47 -3.33
N THR A 84 -3.40 -16.16 -2.24
CA THR A 84 -4.74 -16.14 -1.62
C THR A 84 -4.76 -15.59 -0.19
N ILE A 85 -3.67 -14.96 0.27
CA ILE A 85 -3.54 -14.50 1.67
C ILE A 85 -3.94 -13.04 1.86
N GLY A 86 -3.98 -12.28 0.77
CA GLY A 86 -4.48 -10.90 0.72
C GLY A 86 -6.00 -10.80 0.79
#